data_AF-A0A0F3NR81-F1
#
_entry.id   AF-A0A0F3NR81-F1
#
_cell.length_a   1.000
_cell.length_b   1.000
_cell.length_c   1.000
_cell.angle_alpha   90.00
_cell.angle_beta   90.00
_cell.angle_gamma   90.00
#
_symmetry.space_group_name_H-M   'P 1'
#
loop_
_entity.id
_entity.type
_entity.pdbx_description
1 polymer ?
#
loop_
_entity_poly.entity_id
_entity_poly.type
_entity_poly.pdbx_seq_one_letter_code
_entity_poly.pdbx_strand_id
1 'polypeptide(L)' 'MIDFYSESLLNKLFETNVRFNTEIDLDKVEKAIFYAQKYHGQQKRDTVELYYTHPLEVAHMVSDHSFKTDTIITA' A
#
# COMPACT_ATOMS: atom_id res chain seq x y z
N MET A 1 -13.28 5.73 -5.46
CA MET A 1 -13.17 4.39 -6.06
C MET A 1 -11.77 3.91 -5.75
N ILE A 2 -11.64 2.81 -5.02
CA ILE A 2 -10.33 2.20 -4.73
C ILE A 2 -9.79 1.68 -6.07
N ASP A 3 -8.56 2.04 -6.42
CA ASP A 3 -7.91 1.55 -7.63
C ASP A 3 -7.30 0.15 -7.42
N PHE A 4 -6.90 -0.48 -8.53
CA PHE A 4 -6.32 -1.82 -8.53
C PHE A 4 -5.14 -1.99 -7.56
N TYR A 5 -4.23 -1.02 -7.49
CA TYR A 5 -3.03 -1.11 -6.64
C TYR A 5 -3.40 -1.05 -5.16
N SER A 6 -4.34 -0.18 -4.82
CA SER A 6 -4.87 -0.02 -3.47
C SER A 6 -5.59 -1.28 -3.02
N GLU A 7 -6.46 -1.84 -3.87
CA GLU A 7 -7.19 -3.09 -3.58
C GLU A 7 -6.24 -4.28 -3.45
N SER A 8 -5.26 -4.41 -4.35
CA SER A 8 -4.27 -5.48 -4.31
C SER A 8 -3.46 -5.47 -3.01
N LEU A 9 -3.01 -4.30 -2.56
CA LEU A 9 -2.28 -4.16 -1.30
C LEU A 9 -3.16 -4.53 -0.10
N LEU A 10 -4.36 -3.95 0.00
CA LEU A 10 -5.27 -4.20 1.12
C LEU A 10 -5.67 -5.68 1.21
N ASN A 11 -6.02 -6.31 0.09
CA ASN A 11 -6.38 -7.73 0.05
C ASN A 11 -5.21 -8.61 0.51
N LYS A 12 -3.99 -8.36 0.00
CA LYS A 12 -2.81 -9.10 0.44
C LYS A 12 -2.56 -8.98 1.94
N LEU A 13 -2.65 -7.77 2.50
CA LEU A 13 -2.38 -7.55 3.92
C LEU A 13 -3.49 -8.15 4.80
N PHE A 14 -4.74 -8.08 4.36
CA PHE A 14 -5.86 -8.76 5.01
C PHE A 14 -5.63 -10.28 5.04
N GLU A 15 -5.31 -10.89 3.90
CA GLU A 15 -4.98 -12.32 3.82
C GLU A 15 -3.77 -12.68 4.68
N THR A 16 -2.76 -11.82 4.74
CA THR A 16 -1.57 -12.00 5.58
C THR A 16 -1.94 -12.03 7.06
N ASN A 17 -2.75 -11.08 7.52
CA ASN A 17 -3.29 -11.07 8.89
C ASN A 17 -4.05 -12.35 9.21
N VAL A 18 -4.94 -12.81 8.32
CA VAL A 18 -5.72 -14.03 8.54
C VAL A 18 -4.84 -15.28 8.54
N ARG A 19 -3.91 -15.42 7.58
CA ARG A 19 -3.11 -16.64 7.39
C ARG A 19 -2.00 -16.81 8.42
N PHE A 20 -1.39 -15.70 8.83
CA PHE A 20 -0.22 -15.73 9.72
C PHE A 20 -0.51 -15.18 11.12
N ASN A 21 -1.77 -14.82 11.41
CA ASN A 21 -2.19 -14.22 12.67
C ASN A 21 -1.32 -13.01 13.05
N THR A 22 -1.11 -12.12 12.07
CA THR A 22 -0.35 -10.87 12.24
C THR A 22 -1.27 -9.72 12.64
N GLU A 23 -0.68 -8.62 13.11
CA GLU A 23 -1.39 -7.43 13.58
C GLU A 23 -1.09 -6.20 12.70
N ILE A 24 -1.13 -6.37 11.37
CA ILE A 24 -1.01 -5.24 10.44
C ILE A 24 -2.28 -4.39 10.56
N ASP A 25 -2.12 -3.11 10.87
CA ASP A 25 -3.21 -2.16 11.08
C ASP A 25 -3.67 -1.61 9.71
N LEU A 26 -4.76 -2.19 9.19
CA LEU A 26 -5.29 -1.88 7.87
C LEU A 26 -5.86 -0.45 7.79
N ASP A 27 -6.37 0.10 8.90
CA ASP A 27 -6.89 1.47 8.93
C ASP A 27 -5.75 2.49 8.68
N LYS A 28 -4.57 2.23 9.24
CA LYS A 28 -3.37 3.02 8.94
C LYS A 28 -2.90 2.84 7.49
N VAL A 29 -3.01 1.63 6.93
CA VAL A 29 -2.66 1.40 5.53
C VAL A 29 -3.61 2.15 4.59
N GLU A 30 -4.91 2.10 4.81
CA GLU A 30 -5.90 2.88 4.05
C GLU A 30 -5.62 4.38 4.12
N LYS A 31 -5.25 4.88 5.31
CA LYS A 31 -4.89 6.28 5.49
C LYS A 31 -3.60 6.65 4.75
N ALA A 32 -2.61 5.75 4.70
CA ALA A 32 -1.38 5.95 3.95
C ALA A 32 -1.65 5.99 2.43
N ILE A 33 -2.46 5.06 1.92
CA ILE A 33 -2.92 5.05 0.52
C ILE A 33 -3.62 6.36 0.18
N PHE A 34 -4.54 6.81 1.04
CA PHE A 34 -5.23 8.09 0.86
C PHE A 34 -4.26 9.26 0.74
N TYR A 35 -3.23 9.34 1.59
CA TYR A 35 -2.25 10.42 1.50
C TYR A 35 -1.37 10.32 0.25
N ALA A 36 -0.95 9.11 -0.15
CA ALA A 36 -0.20 8.91 -1.38
C ALA A 36 -0.99 9.42 -2.60
N GLN A 37 -2.27 9.05 -2.71
CA GLN A 37 -3.17 9.53 -3.75
C GLN A 37 -3.44 11.04 -3.64
N LYS A 38 -3.64 11.56 -2.43
CA LYS A 38 -3.92 13.00 -2.20
C LYS A 38 -2.77 13.88 -2.68
N TYR A 39 -1.53 13.50 -2.37
CA TYR A 39 -0.35 14.32 -2.67
C TYR A 39 0.27 14.02 -4.04
N HIS A 40 0.11 12.80 -4.55
CA HIS A 40 0.76 12.35 -5.80
C HIS A 40 -0.21 11.87 -6.89
N GLY A 41 -1.53 12.00 -6.69
CA GLY A 41 -2.56 11.51 -7.63
C GLY A 41 -2.62 12.23 -8.98
N GLN A 42 -2.00 13.40 -9.12
CA GLN A 42 -1.84 14.10 -10.40
C GLN A 42 -0.39 14.07 -10.92
N GLN A 43 0.55 13.61 -10.10
CA GLN A 43 1.95 13.48 -10.49
C GLN A 43 2.12 12.23 -11.33
N LYS A 44 2.94 12.33 -12.38
CA LYS A 44 3.31 11.20 -13.23
C LYS A 44 4.79 10.91 -13.14
N ARG A 45 5.16 9.65 -13.31
CA ARG A 45 6.54 9.21 -13.53
C ARG A 45 6.98 9.54 -14.95
N ASP A 46 8.27 9.41 -15.24
CA ASP A 46 8.80 9.52 -16.61
C ASP A 46 8.18 8.47 -17.54
N THR A 47 7.70 7.36 -16.99
CA THR A 47 6.93 6.29 -17.67
C THR A 47 5.45 6.62 -17.88
N VAL A 48 5.00 7.84 -17.54
CA VAL A 48 3.62 8.36 -17.67
C VAL A 48 2.62 7.78 -16.66
N GLU A 49 2.99 6.75 -15.91
CA GLU A 49 2.19 6.17 -14.83
C GLU A 49 1.97 7.16 -13.67
N LEU A 50 0.86 7.01 -12.95
CA LEU A 50 0.61 7.82 -11.75
C LEU A 50 1.66 7.52 -10.69
N TYR A 51 2.25 8.57 -10.11
CA TYR A 51 3.42 8.42 -9.24
C TYR A 51 3.14 7.57 -8.01
N TYR A 52 1.94 7.68 -7.42
CA TYR A 52 1.57 6.96 -6.21
C TYR A 52 1.47 5.44 -6.39
N THR A 53 1.34 4.92 -7.63
CA THR A 53 1.24 3.47 -7.84
C THR A 53 2.53 2.77 -7.45
N HIS A 54 3.68 3.42 -7.66
CA HIS A 54 4.98 2.84 -7.34
C HIS A 54 5.18 2.62 -5.83
N PRO A 55 4.99 3.61 -4.93
CA PRO A 55 4.99 3.37 -3.48
C PRO A 55 4.07 2.23 -3.03
N LEU A 56 2.87 2.08 -3.64
CA LEU A 56 1.97 0.98 -3.30
C LEU A 56 2.53 -0.39 -3.69
N GLU A 57 3.17 -0.49 -4.86
CA GLU A 57 3.88 -1.71 -5.26
C GLU A 57 5.10 -1.99 -4.35
N VAL A 58 5.81 -0.96 -3.90
CA VAL A 58 6.91 -1.12 -2.92
C VAL A 58 6.36 -1.63 -1.59
N ALA A 59 5.28 -1.04 -1.06
CA ALA A 59 4.61 -1.52 0.15
C ALA A 59 4.14 -2.98 0.00
N HIS A 60 3.64 -3.34 -1.18
CA HIS A 60 3.27 -4.72 -1.51
C HIS A 60 4.48 -5.67 -1.42
N MET A 61 5.62 -5.33 -2.03
CA MET A 61 6.84 -6.16 -1.92
C MET A 61 7.42 -6.19 -0.51
N VAL A 62 7.45 -5.06 0.20
CA VAL A 62 7.94 -4.96 1.58
C VAL A 62 7.14 -5.86 2.51
N SER A 63 5.84 -5.99 2.28
CA SER A 63 4.97 -6.89 3.08
C SER A 63 5.31 -8.38 2.95
N ASP A 64 6.08 -8.80 1.92
CA ASP A 64 6.61 -10.17 1.85
C ASP A 64 7.73 -10.43 2.88
N HIS A 65 8.32 -9.37 3.43
CA HIS A 65 9.49 -9.45 4.31
C HIS A 65 9.26 -8.86 5.70
N SER A 66 8.27 -7.98 5.87
CA SER A 66 7.95 -7.33 7.14
C SER A 66 6.44 -7.18 7.32
N PHE A 67 5.94 -7.64 8.46
CA PHE A 67 4.54 -7.47 8.87
C PHE A 67 4.35 -6.26 9.81
N LYS A 68 5.34 -5.37 9.91
CA LYS A 68 5.24 -4.16 10.73
C LYS A 68 4.49 -3.08 9.95
N THR A 69 3.35 -2.64 10.46
CA THR A 69 2.56 -1.54 9.87
C THR A 69 3.42 -0.34 9.51
N ASP A 70 4.25 0.15 10.44
CA ASP A 70 5.06 1.35 10.22
C ASP A 70 6.07 1.19 9.09
N THR A 71 6.58 -0.04 8.86
CA THR A 71 7.46 -0.33 7.73
C THR A 71 6.68 -0.31 6.41
N ILE A 72 5.48 -0.89 6.39
CA ILE A 72 4.63 -0.98 5.19
C ILE A 72 4.13 0.41 4.77
N ILE A 73 3.70 1.26 5.71
CA ILE A 73 3.17 2.60 5.38
C ILE A 73 4.25 3.65 5.05
N THR A 74 5.53 3.34 5.33
CA THR A 74 6.67 4.21 5.00
C THR A 74 7.20 3.97 3.57
N ALA A 75 6.90 2.80 3.00
CA ALA A 75 7.27 2.43 1.64
C ALA A 75 6.57 3.30 0.58
#